data_AF-I4AN98-F1
#
_entry.id   AF-I4AN98-F1
#
_cell.length_a   1.000
_cell.length_b   1.000
_cell.length_c   1.000
_cell.angle_alpha   90.00
_cell.angle_beta   90.00
_cell.angle_gamma   90.00
#
_symmetry.space_group_name_H-M   'P 1'
#
loop_
_entity.id
_entity.type
_entity.pdbx_description
1 polymer ?
#
loop_
_entity_poly.entity_id
_entity_poly.type
_entity_poly.pdbx_seq_one_letter_code
_entity_poly.pdbx_strand_id
1 'polypeptide(L)'
;MSKSKKIWLGIFTFSPILVTILAIISFLGAILTGFAGAASGNEEIIPFLFAGGIFSFFILILFAALADLIVTIYFIADVIQDDSIEDVEKIIWVLALFFVSFISTAVYWVVRIWNRKKGGFLNNKNKFNREQIIDI
;
A
#
# COMPACT_ATOMS: atom_id res chain seq x y z
N MET A 1 -4.15 -17.74 -7.78
CA MET A 1 -3.71 -17.29 -6.43
C MET A 1 -4.59 -17.94 -5.35
N SER A 2 -4.02 -18.57 -4.32
CA SER A 2 -4.79 -19.13 -3.20
C SER A 2 -5.39 -18.02 -2.34
N LYS A 3 -6.49 -18.29 -1.63
CA LYS A 3 -7.15 -17.29 -0.75
C LYS A 3 -6.18 -16.72 0.28
N SER A 4 -5.34 -17.57 0.88
CA SER A 4 -4.33 -17.16 1.86
C SER A 4 -3.32 -16.18 1.29
N LYS A 5 -2.86 -16.37 0.05
CA LYS A 5 -1.91 -15.44 -0.59
C LYS A 5 -2.55 -14.07 -0.82
N LYS A 6 -3.85 -14.00 -1.14
CA LYS A 6 -4.57 -12.73 -1.31
C LYS A 6 -4.68 -11.95 0.01
N ILE A 7 -4.95 -12.65 1.11
CA ILE A 7 -5.05 -12.06 2.46
C ILE A 7 -3.69 -11.51 2.90
N TRP A 8 -2.63 -12.32 2.79
CA TRP A 8 -1.27 -11.90 3.12
C TRP A 8 -0.82 -10.67 2.32
N LEU A 9 -1.13 -10.66 1.01
CA LEU A 9 -0.82 -9.52 0.17
C LEU A 9 -1.59 -8.26 0.57
N GLY A 10 -2.84 -8.42 1.01
CA GLY A 10 -3.64 -7.32 1.56
C GLY A 10 -2.98 -6.72 2.80
N ILE A 11 -2.66 -7.55 3.79
CA ILE A 11 -1.95 -7.11 5.01
C ILE A 11 -0.67 -6.37 4.65
N PHE A 12 0.11 -6.90 3.71
CA PHE A 12 1.36 -6.28 3.27
C PHE A 12 1.14 -4.93 2.58
N THR A 13 0.05 -4.77 1.82
CA THR A 13 -0.32 -3.51 1.15
C THR A 13 -0.60 -2.39 2.15
N PHE A 14 -1.20 -2.71 3.30
CA PHE A 14 -1.48 -1.74 4.36
C PHE A 14 -0.32 -1.55 5.35
N SER A 15 0.73 -2.38 5.26
CA SER A 15 1.87 -2.33 6.19
C SER A 15 2.63 -1.00 6.18
N PRO A 16 2.89 -0.32 5.03
CA PRO A 16 3.59 0.97 5.04
C PRO A 16 2.85 2.03 5.86
N ILE A 17 1.51 2.04 5.82
CA ILE A 17 0.69 2.95 6.63
C ILE A 17 0.83 2.65 8.11
N LEU A 18 0.74 1.37 8.50
CA LEU A 18 0.87 0.99 9.90
C LEU A 18 2.24 1.41 10.46
N VAL A 19 3.31 1.18 9.69
CA VAL A 19 4.67 1.61 10.06
C VAL A 19 4.77 3.14 10.10
N THR A 20 4.13 3.85 9.17
CA THR A 20 4.09 5.32 9.16
C THR A 20 3.39 5.87 10.40
N ILE A 21 2.27 5.28 10.81
CA ILE A 21 1.56 5.67 12.04
C ILE A 21 2.46 5.46 13.26
N LEU A 22 3.14 4.31 13.35
CA LEU A 22 4.10 4.05 14.42
C LEU A 22 5.25 5.07 14.42
N ALA A 23 5.77 5.42 13.24
CA ALA A 23 6.80 6.44 13.11
C ALA A 23 6.32 7.80 13.67
N ILE A 24 5.10 8.23 13.30
CA ILE A 24 4.50 9.48 13.81
C ILE A 24 4.38 9.43 15.33
N ILE A 25 3.91 8.31 15.90
CA ILE A 25 3.82 8.15 17.36
C ILE A 25 5.20 8.27 18.01
N SER A 26 6.23 7.61 17.47
CA SER A 26 7.60 7.71 17.97
C SER A 26 8.14 9.14 17.88
N PHE A 27 7.85 9.85 16.79
CA PHE A 27 8.26 11.24 16.59
C PHE A 27 7.58 12.19 17.58
N LEU A 28 6.27 12.07 17.76
CA LEU A 28 5.54 12.85 18.75
C LEU A 28 6.04 12.57 20.17
N GLY A 29 6.30 11.29 20.49
CA GLY A 29 6.91 10.90 21.76
C GLY A 29 8.27 11.56 21.98
N ALA A 30 9.12 11.61 20.95
CA ALA A 30 10.42 12.27 21.00
C ALA A 30 10.28 13.78 21.25
N ILE A 31 9.35 14.45 20.55
CA ILE A 31 9.09 15.88 20.74
C ILE A 31 8.63 16.16 22.18
N LEU A 32 7.69 15.37 22.70
CA LEU A 32 7.15 15.56 24.05
C LEU A 32 8.22 15.36 25.13
N THR A 33 9.09 14.36 25.00
CA THR A 33 10.21 14.18 25.93
C THR A 33 11.23 15.31 25.81
N GLY A 34 11.47 15.83 24.61
CA GLY A 34 12.28 17.03 24.39
C GLY A 34 11.77 18.25 25.16
N PHE A 35 10.47 18.56 25.04
CA PHE A 35 9.84 19.68 25.75
C PHE A 35 9.82 19.48 27.27
N ALA A 36 9.48 18.27 27.75
CA ALA A 36 9.45 17.97 29.18
C ALA A 36 10.84 18.08 29.83
N GLY A 37 11.88 17.63 29.11
CA GLY A 37 13.26 17.84 29.51
C GLY A 37 13.60 19.32 29.65
N ALA A 38 13.29 20.13 28.63
CA ALA A 38 13.61 21.54 28.61
C ALA A 38 12.90 22.31 29.74
N ALA A 39 11.65 21.95 30.05
CA ALA A 39 10.88 22.55 31.13
C ALA A 39 11.39 22.18 32.54
N SER A 40 12.08 21.04 32.69
CA SER A 40 12.56 20.55 34.00
C SER A 40 14.02 20.92 34.32
N GLY A 41 14.74 21.58 33.40
CA GLY A 41 16.15 21.94 33.59
C GLY A 41 17.12 20.75 33.65
N ASN A 42 16.64 19.53 33.35
CA ASN A 42 17.45 18.32 33.31
C ASN A 42 18.15 18.18 31.95
N GLU A 43 19.19 18.97 31.71
CA GLU A 43 19.87 19.07 30.41
C GLU A 43 20.57 17.78 29.95
N GLU A 44 20.91 16.86 30.85
CA GLU A 44 21.70 15.66 30.50
C GLU A 44 20.89 14.53 29.84
N ILE A 45 19.58 14.41 30.15
CA ILE A 45 18.75 13.28 29.69
C ILE A 45 18.01 13.61 28.37
N ILE A 46 17.82 14.90 28.08
CA ILE A 46 17.07 15.39 26.91
C ILE A 46 17.71 14.95 25.59
N PRO A 47 19.03 15.16 25.37
CA PRO A 47 19.62 14.93 24.06
C PRO A 47 19.55 13.46 23.64
N PHE A 48 19.73 12.54 24.58
CA PHE A 48 19.74 11.11 24.30
C PHE A 48 18.34 10.56 23.97
N LEU A 49 17.33 10.85 24.78
CA LEU A 49 15.96 10.37 24.53
C LEU A 49 15.33 11.01 23.28
N PHE A 50 15.59 12.31 23.08
CA PHE A 50 15.15 13.02 21.89
C PHE A 50 15.82 12.45 20.63
N ALA A 51 17.16 12.33 20.62
CA ALA A 51 17.88 11.77 19.48
C ALA A 51 17.49 10.32 19.20
N GLY A 52 17.26 9.51 20.24
CA GLY A 52 16.78 8.14 20.11
C GLY A 52 15.41 8.06 19.42
N GLY A 53 14.45 8.88 19.84
CA GLY A 53 13.12 8.92 19.22
C GLY A 53 13.14 9.43 17.78
N ILE A 54 13.95 10.45 17.48
CA ILE A 54 14.17 10.95 16.11
C ILE A 54 14.83 9.88 15.24
N PHE A 55 15.84 9.18 15.76
CA PHE A 55 16.50 8.09 15.05
C PHE A 55 15.54 6.94 14.74
N SER A 56 14.72 6.52 15.71
CA SER A 56 13.66 5.53 15.51
C SER A 56 12.66 5.97 14.45
N PHE A 57 12.26 7.24 14.43
CA PHE A 57 11.40 7.79 13.38
C PHE A 57 12.00 7.60 11.98
N PHE A 58 13.25 7.99 11.78
CA PHE A 58 13.91 7.84 10.47
C PHE A 58 14.04 6.39 10.03
N ILE A 59 14.36 5.48 10.96
CA ILE A 59 14.41 4.04 10.66
C ILE A 59 13.03 3.52 10.25
N LEU A 60 11.97 3.88 10.99
CA LEU A 60 10.61 3.43 10.68
C LEU A 60 10.13 3.98 9.33
N ILE A 61 10.39 5.25 9.03
CA ILE A 61 10.07 5.85 7.72
C ILE A 61 10.84 5.16 6.60
N LEU A 62 12.11 4.84 6.80
CA LEU A 62 12.89 4.09 5.81
C LEU A 62 12.27 2.72 5.53
N PHE A 63 11.88 1.98 6.58
CA PHE A 63 11.19 0.69 6.41
C PHE A 63 9.83 0.83 5.73
N ALA A 64 9.05 1.86 6.07
CA ALA A 64 7.78 2.15 5.41
C ALA A 64 7.97 2.42 3.92
N ALA A 65 8.95 3.24 3.56
CA ALA A 65 9.27 3.57 2.16
C ALA A 65 9.74 2.33 1.38
N LEU A 66 10.59 1.49 1.97
CA LEU A 66 11.01 0.23 1.34
C LEU A 66 9.85 -0.74 1.16
N ALA A 67 8.97 -0.86 2.15
CA ALA A 67 7.78 -1.70 2.05
C ALA A 67 6.83 -1.19 0.94
N ASP A 68 6.59 0.12 0.87
CA ASP A 68 5.76 0.73 -0.18
C ASP A 68 6.36 0.51 -1.58
N LEU A 69 7.68 0.65 -1.70
CA LEU A 69 8.39 0.39 -2.96
C LEU A 69 8.24 -1.07 -3.40
N ILE A 70 8.41 -2.03 -2.49
CA ILE A 70 8.25 -3.46 -2.78
C ILE A 70 6.82 -3.76 -3.22
N VAL A 71 5.82 -3.23 -2.51
CA VAL A 71 4.39 -3.38 -2.85
C VAL A 71 4.09 -2.80 -4.23
N THR A 72 4.60 -1.60 -4.50
CA THR A 72 4.37 -0.89 -5.76
C THR A 72 4.97 -1.65 -6.94
N ILE A 73 6.23 -2.09 -6.83
CA ILE A 73 6.89 -2.91 -7.85
C ILE A 73 6.11 -4.21 -8.08
N TYR A 74 5.66 -4.87 -7.00
CA TYR A 74 4.87 -6.10 -7.12
C TYR A 74 3.57 -5.87 -7.90
N PHE A 75 2.83 -4.79 -7.62
CA PHE A 75 1.58 -4.51 -8.32
C PHE A 75 1.80 -4.08 -9.77
N ILE A 76 2.84 -3.31 -10.07
CA ILE A 76 3.21 -2.98 -11.45
C ILE A 76 3.50 -4.27 -12.23
N ALA A 77 4.28 -5.20 -11.66
CA ALA A 77 4.56 -6.48 -12.29
C ALA A 77 3.28 -7.31 -12.51
N ASP A 78 2.38 -7.36 -11.52
CA ASP A 78 1.09 -8.06 -11.64
C ASP A 78 0.18 -7.44 -12.69
N VAL A 79 0.18 -6.10 -12.87
CA VAL A 79 -0.57 -5.41 -13.95
C VAL A 79 -0.02 -5.78 -15.32
N ILE A 80 1.31 -5.70 -15.50
CA ILE A 80 1.94 -5.92 -16.81
C ILE A 80 1.74 -7.37 -17.28
N GLN A 81 1.84 -8.32 -16.34
CA GLN A 81 1.68 -9.75 -16.60
C GLN A 81 0.22 -10.22 -16.68
N ASP A 82 -0.76 -9.35 -16.41
CA ASP A 82 -2.18 -9.71 -16.48
C ASP A 82 -2.73 -9.51 -17.89
N ASP A 83 -2.82 -10.61 -18.65
CA ASP A 83 -3.37 -10.62 -20.01
C ASP A 83 -4.87 -10.28 -20.07
N SER A 84 -5.58 -10.19 -18.94
CA SER A 84 -6.98 -9.77 -18.90
C SER A 84 -7.17 -8.24 -18.88
N ILE A 85 -6.08 -7.48 -18.85
CA ILE A 85 -6.08 -6.01 -18.88
C ILE A 85 -5.71 -5.56 -20.29
N GLU A 86 -6.51 -4.68 -20.88
CA GLU A 86 -6.18 -4.05 -22.16
C GLU A 86 -4.93 -3.16 -22.02
N ASP A 87 -4.11 -3.05 -23.06
CA ASP A 87 -2.82 -2.34 -22.98
C ASP A 87 -2.96 -0.88 -22.51
N VAL A 88 -4.02 -0.18 -22.93
CA VAL A 88 -4.32 1.18 -22.47
C VAL A 88 -4.65 1.19 -20.97
N GLU A 89 -5.44 0.24 -20.50
CA GLU A 89 -5.78 0.12 -19.07
C GLU A 89 -4.52 -0.24 -18.24
N LYS A 90 -3.59 -1.05 -18.76
CA LYS A 90 -2.30 -1.33 -18.09
C LYS A 90 -1.50 -0.06 -17.85
N ILE A 91 -1.40 0.82 -18.86
CA ILE A 91 -0.67 2.09 -18.75
C ILE A 91 -1.31 2.96 -17.66
N ILE A 92 -2.64 3.06 -17.63
CA ILE A 92 -3.38 3.83 -16.62
C ILE A 92 -3.08 3.29 -15.22
N TRP A 93 -3.10 1.97 -15.03
CA TRP A 93 -2.79 1.36 -13.74
C TRP A 93 -1.36 1.62 -13.29
N VAL A 94 -0.38 1.47 -14.18
CA VAL A 94 1.02 1.74 -13.86
C VAL A 94 1.23 3.20 -13.45
N LEU A 95 0.63 4.15 -14.19
CA LEU A 95 0.65 5.57 -13.86
C LEU A 95 0.01 5.83 -12.50
N ALA A 96 -1.16 5.25 -12.24
CA ALA A 96 -1.87 5.41 -10.97
C ALA A 96 -1.04 4.87 -9.79
N LEU A 97 -0.50 3.67 -9.92
CA LEU A 97 0.36 3.04 -8.90
C LEU A 97 1.62 3.86 -8.61
N PHE A 98 2.22 4.47 -9.63
CA PHE A 98 3.44 5.25 -9.47
C PHE A 98 3.20 6.64 -8.88
N PHE A 99 2.19 7.37 -9.36
CA PHE A 99 1.97 8.77 -8.98
C PHE A 99 1.04 8.95 -7.78
N VAL A 100 0.07 8.07 -7.61
CA VAL A 100 -0.93 8.16 -6.53
C VAL A 100 -0.54 7.23 -5.36
N SER A 101 0.49 6.38 -5.54
CA SER A 101 1.12 5.54 -4.52
C SER A 101 0.07 4.69 -3.78
N PHE A 102 0.00 4.82 -2.45
CA PHE A 102 -0.77 3.97 -1.56
C PHE A 102 -2.25 3.83 -1.94
N ILE A 103 -2.91 4.92 -2.36
CA ILE A 103 -4.34 4.86 -2.69
C ILE A 103 -4.56 3.93 -3.88
N SER A 104 -3.71 4.03 -4.89
CA SER A 104 -3.82 3.17 -6.08
C SER A 104 -3.47 1.71 -5.78
N THR A 105 -2.49 1.44 -4.92
CA THR A 105 -2.16 0.07 -4.52
C THR A 105 -3.31 -0.58 -3.73
N ALA A 106 -3.94 0.14 -2.82
CA ALA A 106 -5.12 -0.31 -2.08
C ALA A 106 -6.33 -0.57 -3.00
N VAL A 107 -6.64 0.37 -3.90
CA VAL A 107 -7.74 0.24 -4.86
C VAL A 107 -7.49 -0.94 -5.80
N TYR A 108 -6.28 -1.08 -6.33
CA TYR A 108 -5.90 -2.19 -7.21
C TYR A 108 -6.10 -3.55 -6.51
N TRP A 109 -5.64 -3.66 -5.25
CA TRP A 109 -5.80 -4.88 -4.48
C TRP A 109 -7.28 -5.29 -4.31
N VAL A 110 -8.16 -4.34 -3.97
CA VAL A 110 -9.60 -4.61 -3.82
C VAL A 110 -10.25 -4.96 -5.16
N VAL A 111 -10.05 -4.12 -6.17
CA VAL A 111 -10.77 -4.22 -7.45
C VAL A 111 -10.29 -5.43 -8.26
N ARG A 112 -8.99 -5.67 -8.32
CA ARG A 112 -8.40 -6.68 -9.22
C ARG A 112 -8.05 -7.95 -8.49
N ILE A 113 -7.37 -7.88 -7.35
CA ILE A 113 -6.84 -9.10 -6.71
C ILE A 113 -7.88 -9.80 -5.86
N TRP A 114 -8.61 -9.06 -5.02
CA TRP A 114 -9.66 -9.62 -4.18
C TRP A 114 -10.77 -10.22 -5.05
N ASN A 115 -11.26 -9.43 -6.02
CA ASN A 115 -12.36 -9.80 -6.90
C ASN A 115 -11.98 -10.67 -8.12
N ARG A 116 -10.69 -11.05 -8.29
CA ARG A 116 -10.28 -12.13 -9.23
C ARG A 116 -10.98 -13.43 -8.81
N LYS A 117 -12.24 -13.61 -9.22
CA LYS A 117 -12.94 -14.90 -9.27
C LYS A 117 -12.32 -15.69 -10.42
N LYS A 118 -12.11 -17.00 -10.21
CA LYS A 118 -11.84 -17.92 -11.32
C LYS A 118 -13.07 -17.89 -12.24
N GLY A 119 -13.05 -17.04 -13.27
CA GLY A 119 -14.15 -16.76 -14.18
C GLY A 119 -15.16 -15.73 -13.66
N GLY A 120 -15.46 -14.72 -14.49
CA GLY A 120 -16.73 -14.00 -14.37
C GLY A 120 -16.68 -12.49 -14.14
N PHE A 121 -15.95 -11.74 -14.97
CA PHE A 121 -16.45 -10.44 -15.45
C PHE A 121 -16.70 -10.50 -16.97
N LEU A 122 -15.85 -11.23 -17.70
CA LEU A 122 -16.02 -11.54 -19.13
C LEU A 122 -17.13 -12.55 -19.44
N ASN A 123 -17.61 -13.33 -18.45
CA ASN A 123 -18.76 -14.23 -18.69
C ASN A 123 -20.09 -13.46 -18.83
N ASN A 124 -20.16 -12.20 -18.38
CA ASN A 124 -21.38 -11.41 -18.51
C ASN A 124 -21.46 -10.68 -19.86
N LYS A 125 -20.32 -10.21 -20.40
CA LYS A 125 -20.27 -9.67 -21.79
C LYS A 125 -20.59 -10.74 -22.84
N ASN A 126 -20.11 -11.97 -22.65
CA ASN A 126 -20.40 -13.10 -23.56
C ASN A 126 -21.82 -13.68 -23.41
N LYS A 127 -22.55 -13.32 -22.34
CA LYS A 127 -23.95 -13.70 -22.16
C LYS A 127 -24.87 -12.72 -22.90
N PHE A 128 -24.60 -11.42 -22.80
CA PHE A 128 -25.35 -10.38 -23.55
C PHE A 128 -25.24 -10.55 -25.07
N ASN A 129 -24.04 -10.83 -25.59
CA ASN A 129 -23.87 -11.06 -27.03
C ASN A 129 -24.52 -12.37 -27.52
N ARG A 130 -24.69 -13.37 -26.66
CA ARG A 130 -25.33 -14.64 -27.07
C ARG A 130 -26.85 -14.54 -27.10
N GLU A 131 -27.46 -13.76 -26.21
CA GLU A 131 -28.92 -13.57 -26.23
C GLU A 131 -29.38 -12.69 -27.41
N GLN A 132 -28.53 -11.79 -27.92
CA GLN A 132 -28.85 -11.01 -29.12
C GLN A 132 -28.68 -11.76 -30.46
N ILE A 133 -27.94 -12.87 -30.48
CA ILE A 133 -27.71 -13.66 -31.72
C ILE A 133 -28.80 -14.71 -31.94
N ILE A 134 -29.59 -15.04 -30.91
CA ILE A 134 -30.60 -16.12 -30.97
C ILE A 134 -31.98 -15.61 -31.42
N ASP A 135 -32.17 -14.29 -31.50
CA ASP A 135 -33.44 -13.65 -31.90
C ASP A 135 -33.46 -13.15 -33.38
N ILE A 136 -32.65 -13.75 -34.27
CA ILE A 136 -32.68 -13.48 -35.73
C ILE A 136 -33.02 -14.77 -36.48
#